data_AF-A0A7V3I8F6-F1
#
_entry.id   AF-A0A7V3I8F6-F1
#
_cell.length_a   1.000
_cell.length_b   1.000
_cell.length_c   1.000
_cell.angle_alpha   90.00
_cell.angle_beta   90.00
_cell.angle_gamma   90.00
#
_symmetry.space_group_name_H-M   'P 1'
#
loop_
_entity.id
_entity.type
_entity.pdbx_description
1 polymer ?
#
loop_
_entity_poly.entity_id
_entity_poly.type
_entity_poly.pdbx_seq_one_letter_code
_entity_poly.pdbx_strand_id
1 'polypeptide(L)' 'MNRKEYIAGLDIGTTKTCCVLADVDLETGGVDIIGVGLAPSDGLRKGVVVDLEATTEAIR' A
#
# COMPACT_ATOMS: atom_id res chain seq x y z
N MET A 1 6.17 26.90 7.65
CA MET A 1 6.67 25.52 7.86
C MET A 1 5.87 24.68 6.87
N ASN A 2 6.50 24.18 5.80
CA ASN A 2 5.79 23.37 4.82
C ASN A 2 5.13 22.20 5.53
N ARG A 3 3.82 22.16 5.45
CA ARG A 3 3.02 21.10 6.05
C ARG A 3 3.11 19.89 5.12
N LYS A 4 3.87 18.89 5.55
CA LYS A 4 4.04 17.62 4.86
C LYS A 4 3.15 16.54 5.48
N GLU A 5 2.58 15.69 4.64
CA GLU A 5 1.79 14.53 5.05
C GLU A 5 2.30 13.27 4.34
N TYR A 6 2.34 12.16 5.06
CA TYR A 6 2.70 10.86 4.48
C TYR A 6 1.43 10.09 4.14
N ILE A 7 1.31 9.67 2.88
CA ILE A 7 0.18 8.88 2.39
C ILE A 7 0.70 7.53 1.90
N ALA A 8 0.08 6.45 2.38
CA ALA A 8 0.30 5.10 1.88
C ALA A 8 -0.86 4.66 0.99
N GLY A 9 -0.57 4.26 -0.25
CA GLY A 9 -1.50 3.55 -1.12
C GLY A 9 -1.26 2.04 -1.02
N LEU A 10 -2.31 1.28 -0.68
CA LEU A 10 -2.26 -0.17 -0.57
C LEU A 10 -3.14 -0.82 -1.65
N ASP A 11 -2.54 -1.68 -2.48
CA ASP A 11 -3.22 -2.52 -3.46
C ASP A 11 -3.08 -3.99 -3.06
N ILE A 12 -4.19 -4.65 -2.74
CA ILE A 12 -4.22 -6.04 -2.29
C ILE A 12 -4.75 -6.90 -3.43
N GLY A 13 -3.84 -7.42 -4.25
CA GLY A 13 -4.16 -8.32 -5.34
C GLY A 13 -4.23 -9.80 -4.91
N THR A 14 -4.78 -10.63 -5.79
CA THR A 14 -4.80 -12.11 -5.65
C THR A 14 -3.46 -12.78 -5.96
N THR A 15 -2.41 -12.00 -6.16
CA THR A 15 -1.07 -12.49 -6.55
C THR A 15 0.01 -11.77 -5.77
N LYS A 16 -0.19 -10.47 -5.51
CA LYS A 16 0.72 -9.66 -4.74
C LYS A 16 -0.04 -8.56 -4.01
N THR A 17 0.47 -8.16 -2.87
CA THR A 17 0.16 -6.90 -2.21
C THR A 17 1.24 -5.89 -2.56
N CYS A 18 0.85 -4.66 -2.86
CA CYS A 18 1.73 -3.54 -3.19
C CYS A 18 1.42 -2.37 -2.27
N CYS A 19 2.45 -1.77 -1.67
CA CYS A 19 2.36 -0.55 -0.88
C CYS A 19 3.21 0.53 -1.53
N VAL A 20 2.68 1.74 -1.68
CA VAL A 20 3.41 2.91 -2.19
C VAL A 20 3.29 4.02 -1.16
N LEU A 21 4.42 4.57 -0.72
CA LEU A 21 4.48 5.67 0.23
C LEU A 21 4.83 6.96 -0.49
N ALA A 22 4.05 8.01 -0.25
CA ALA A 22 4.26 9.34 -0.79
C ALA A 22 4.43 10.39 0.32
N ASP A 23 5.33 11.35 0.09
CA ASP A 23 5.41 12.62 0.82
C ASP A 23 4.60 13.66 0.02
N VAL A 24 3.59 14.25 0.65
CA VAL A 24 2.71 15.23 0.02
C VAL A 24 2.90 16.59 0.67
N ASP A 25 3.29 17.57 -0.14
CA ASP A 25 3.34 18.97 0.28
C ASP A 25 1.93 19.58 0.19
N LEU A 26 1.33 19.88 1.35
CA LEU A 26 -0.05 20.35 1.43
C LEU A 26 -0.24 21.82 1.02
N GLU A 27 0.84 22.56 0.75
CA GLU A 27 0.76 23.96 0.28
C GLU A 27 0.82 24.02 -1.25
N THR A 28 1.69 23.20 -1.86
CA THR A 28 1.91 23.18 -3.31
C THR A 28 1.14 22.07 -4.02
N GLY A 29 0.69 21.05 -3.29
CA GLY A 29 0.09 19.84 -3.85
C GLY A 29 1.12 18.89 -4.50
N GLY A 30 2.43 19.15 -4.31
CA GLY A 30 3.49 18.27 -4.79
C GLY A 30 3.40 16.89 -4.14
N VAL A 31 3.63 15.83 -4.93
CA VAL A 31 3.62 14.45 -4.48
C VAL A 31 4.93 13.78 -4.90
N ASP A 32 5.71 13.36 -3.92
CA ASP A 32 6.95 12.61 -4.14
C ASP A 32 6.78 11.17 -3.66
N ILE A 33 7.05 10.19 -4.54
CA ILE A 33 7.06 8.78 -4.13
C ILE A 33 8.37 8.49 -3.42
N ILE A 34 8.29 8.13 -2.14
CA ILE A 34 9.46 7.92 -1.26
C ILE A 34 9.68 6.45 -0.92
N GLY A 35 8.74 5.56 -1.24
CA GLY A 35 8.90 4.13 -1.00
C GLY A 35 7.90 3.27 -1.75
N VAL A 36 8.32 2.03 -2.06
CA VAL A 36 7.46 0.98 -2.63
C VAL A 36 7.78 -0.35 -1.93
N GLY A 37 6.74 -1.08 -1.54
CA GLY A 37 6.81 -2.42 -0.95
C GLY A 37 5.99 -3.40 -1.78
N LEU A 38 6.47 -4.63 -1.92
CA LEU A 38 5.81 -5.71 -2.63
C LEU A 38 5.91 -6.99 -1.80
N ALA A 39 4.79 -7.70 -1.66
CA ALA A 39 4.74 -9.00 -1.02
C ALA A 39 3.89 -9.98 -1.86
N PRO A 40 4.27 -11.25 -1.99
CA PRO A 40 3.38 -12.26 -2.58
C PRO A 40 2.10 -12.38 -1.76
N SER A 41 0.98 -12.66 -2.41
CA SER A 41 -0.34 -12.75 -1.77
C SER A 41 -1.11 -13.98 -2.25
N ASP A 42 -1.45 -14.84 -1.30
CA ASP A 42 -2.25 -16.06 -1.52
C ASP A 42 -3.57 -16.06 -0.71
N GLY A 43 -3.83 -15.00 0.04
CA GLY A 43 -5.00 -14.89 0.91
C GLY A 43 -6.31 -14.51 0.20
N LEU A 44 -6.23 -14.07 -1.06
CA LEU A 44 -7.38 -13.64 -1.86
C LEU A 44 -7.65 -14.56 -3.04
N ARG A 45 -8.93 -14.82 -3.31
CA ARG A 45 -9.43 -15.43 -4.56
C ARG A 45 -10.60 -14.66 -5.13
N LYS A 46 -10.52 -14.31 -6.42
CA LYS A 46 -11.56 -13.54 -7.12
C LYS A 46 -11.98 -12.26 -6.37
N GLY A 47 -11.02 -11.59 -5.73
CA GLY A 47 -11.25 -10.36 -4.96
C GLY A 47 -11.87 -10.57 -3.58
N VAL A 48 -12.01 -11.81 -3.11
CA VAL A 48 -12.54 -12.14 -1.79
C VAL A 48 -11.44 -12.73 -0.92
N VAL A 49 -11.37 -12.31 0.34
CA VAL A 49 -10.49 -12.90 1.36
C VAL A 49 -10.97 -14.32 1.64
N VAL A 50 -10.12 -15.30 1.35
CA VAL A 50 -10.39 -16.73 1.61
C VAL A 50 -9.49 -17.30 2.69
N ASP A 51 -8.39 -16.63 3.01
CA ASP A 51 -7.48 -16.94 4.10
C ASP A 51 -7.01 -15.63 4.75
N LEU A 52 -7.38 -15.43 6.02
CA LEU A 52 -7.14 -14.17 6.74
C LEU A 52 -5.68 -14.07 7.19
N GLU A 53 -5.11 -15.16 7.68
CA GLU A 53 -3.73 -15.23 8.12
C GLU A 53 -2.77 -14.93 6.96
N ALA A 54 -2.96 -15.56 5.80
CA ALA A 54 -2.17 -15.29 4.60
C ALA A 54 -2.34 -13.86 4.09
N THR A 55 -3.57 -13.30 4.15
CA THR A 55 -3.82 -11.89 3.79
C THR A 55 -3.09 -10.94 4.73
N THR A 56 -3.13 -11.22 6.04
CA THR A 56 -2.46 -10.39 7.05
C THR A 56 -0.95 -10.44 6.86
N GLU A 57 -0.39 -11.61 6.58
CA GLU A 57 1.04 -11.77 6.32
C GLU A 57 1.50 -10.99 5.07
N ALA A 58 0.69 -11.01 4.00
CA ALA A 58 1.00 -10.27 2.77
C ALA A 58 0.94 -8.72 2.95
N ILE A 59 0.37 -8.21 4.05
CA ILE A 59 0.27 -6.76 4.33
C ILE A 59 1.35 -6.28 5.33
N ARG A 60 1.94 -7.20 6.10
CA ARG A 60 2.89 -6.88 7.18
C ARG A 60 4.16 -6.17 6.73
#